data_AF-A0A349YF80-F1
#
_entry.id   AF-A0A349YF80-F1
#
_cell.length_a   1.000
_cell.length_b   1.000
_cell.length_c   1.000
_cell.angle_alpha   90.00
_cell.angle_beta   90.00
_cell.angle_gamma   90.00
#
_symmetry.space_group_name_H-M   'P 1'
#
loop_
_entity.id
_entity.type
_entity.pdbx_description
1 polymer ?
#
loop_
_entity_poly.entity_id
_entity_poly.type
_entity_poly.pdbx_seq_one_letter_code
_entity_poly.pdbx_strand_id
1 'polypeptide(L)'
;GLPGDRIEYRNKRLTINGAAVETTRLEDYQYSDRNSYTTAWQFKERLGDEEHLTLVEPEEPSVRLSGVRQFNGRDKCVFSDTGFICTIPDDHYFMMGDNRDSSSDSRYWGFVPDDHIIGRAFMVVWNSGEFSRSATWLK
;
A
#
# COMPACT_ATOMS: atom_id res chain seq x y z
N GLY A 1 6.90 3.77 1.99
CA GLY A 1 8.36 3.61 2.13
C GLY A 1 8.99 4.95 1.90
N LEU A 2 9.87 5.36 2.81
CA LEU A 2 10.64 6.59 2.79
C LEU A 2 11.97 6.40 2.05
N PRO A 3 12.65 7.48 1.64
CA PRO A 3 14.00 7.41 1.11
C PRO A 3 14.93 6.53 1.97
N GLY A 4 15.66 5.60 1.33
CA GLY A 4 16.57 4.67 2.00
C GLY A 4 15.93 3.42 2.60
N ASP A 5 14.60 3.35 2.72
CA ASP A 5 13.93 2.15 3.24
C ASP A 5 14.21 0.92 2.37
N ARG A 6 14.35 -0.24 3.01
CA ARG A 6 14.23 -1.56 2.37
C ARG A 6 12.82 -2.11 2.64
N ILE A 7 11.98 -2.07 1.61
CA ILE A 7 10.62 -2.59 1.63
C ILE A 7 10.60 -4.02 1.11
N GLU A 8 9.92 -4.90 1.83
CA GLU A 8 9.69 -6.28 1.41
C GLU A 8 8.21 -6.62 1.59
N TYR A 9 7.59 -7.13 0.53
CA TYR A 9 6.21 -7.60 0.56
C TYR A 9 6.16 -9.03 0.08
N ARG A 10 5.92 -9.97 1.00
CA ARG A 10 5.88 -11.42 0.72
C ARG A 10 4.72 -12.07 1.42
N ASN A 11 4.06 -13.01 0.75
CA ASN A 11 2.91 -13.74 1.29
C ASN A 11 1.87 -12.78 1.91
N LYS A 12 1.60 -11.68 1.21
CA LYS A 12 0.70 -10.59 1.63
C LYS A 12 1.10 -9.83 2.89
N ARG A 13 2.34 -9.96 3.38
CA ARG A 13 2.86 -9.27 4.57
C ARG A 13 3.95 -8.29 4.21
N LEU A 14 3.88 -7.11 4.83
CA LEU A 14 4.82 -6.02 4.68
C LEU A 14 5.89 -6.08 5.77
N THR A 15 7.14 -5.90 5.36
CA THR A 15 8.32 -5.77 6.20
C THR A 15 9.09 -4.54 5.76
N ILE A 16 9.49 -3.71 6.72
CA ILE A 16 10.24 -2.47 6.47
C ILE A 16 11.53 -2.54 7.27
N ASN A 17 12.68 -2.39 6.59
CA ASN A 17 14.01 -2.41 7.21
C ASN A 17 14.27 -3.67 8.07
N GLY A 18 13.71 -4.81 7.64
CA GLY A 18 13.81 -6.11 8.33
C GLY A 18 12.81 -6.31 9.47
N ALA A 19 12.05 -5.29 9.87
CA ALA A 19 10.99 -5.40 10.86
C ALA A 19 9.64 -5.66 10.17
N ALA A 20 8.97 -6.74 10.55
CA ALA A 20 7.62 -7.03 10.09
C ALA A 20 6.67 -5.93 10.60
N VAL A 21 5.83 -5.40 9.71
CA VAL A 21 4.79 -4.45 10.08
C VAL A 21 3.77 -5.16 10.96
N GLU A 22 3.43 -4.54 12.09
CA GLU A 22 2.41 -5.08 12.99
C GLU A 22 1.07 -5.10 12.28
N THR A 23 0.43 -6.27 12.24
CA THR A 23 -0.86 -6.44 11.59
C THR A 23 -1.82 -7.23 12.46
N THR A 24 -3.04 -6.73 12.63
CA THR A 24 -4.15 -7.45 13.29
C THR A 24 -5.23 -7.78 12.25
N ARG A 25 -5.63 -9.05 12.16
CA ARG A 25 -6.74 -9.48 11.30
C ARG A 25 -8.06 -9.07 11.95
N LEU A 26 -8.91 -8.40 11.17
CA LEU A 26 -10.28 -8.05 11.54
C LEU A 26 -11.27 -8.98 10.84
N GLU A 27 -12.56 -8.71 10.99
CA GLU A 27 -13.61 -9.38 10.22
C GLU A 27 -13.42 -9.14 8.73
N ASP A 28 -13.81 -10.13 7.91
CA ASP A 28 -13.69 -10.02 6.47
C ASP A 28 -14.63 -8.94 5.92
N TYR A 29 -14.12 -8.16 4.97
CA TYR A 29 -14.85 -7.07 4.36
C TYR A 29 -15.42 -7.50 3.01
N GLN A 30 -16.73 -7.41 2.86
CA GLN A 30 -17.42 -7.69 1.61
C GLN A 30 -17.69 -6.39 0.85
N TYR A 31 -17.30 -6.36 -0.42
CA TYR A 31 -17.56 -5.21 -1.27
C TYR A 31 -17.96 -5.64 -2.68
N SER A 32 -18.69 -4.76 -3.38
CA SER A 32 -19.09 -4.99 -4.76
C SER A 32 -18.02 -4.47 -5.72
N ASP A 33 -17.56 -5.31 -6.63
CA ASP A 33 -16.73 -4.92 -7.76
C ASP A 33 -17.35 -5.40 -9.08
N ARG A 34 -17.60 -4.47 -10.01
CA ARG A 34 -18.00 -4.73 -11.42
C ARG A 34 -18.95 -5.92 -11.63
N ASN A 35 -19.98 -6.05 -10.79
CA ASN A 35 -21.05 -7.07 -10.77
C ASN A 35 -20.75 -8.38 -10.02
N SER A 36 -19.69 -8.45 -9.22
CA SER A 36 -19.41 -9.55 -8.28
C SER A 36 -19.29 -9.03 -6.85
N TYR A 37 -19.57 -9.90 -5.88
CA TYR A 37 -19.21 -9.67 -4.49
C TYR A 37 -17.84 -10.29 -4.24
N THR A 38 -16.92 -9.48 -3.72
CA THR A 38 -15.58 -9.91 -3.33
C THR A 38 -15.49 -9.89 -1.81
N THR A 39 -15.00 -10.98 -1.23
CA THR A 39 -14.67 -11.06 0.20
C THR A 39 -13.18 -10.85 0.35
N ALA A 40 -12.79 -9.72 0.94
CA ALA A 40 -11.41 -9.43 1.26
C ALA A 40 -11.14 -9.64 2.74
N TRP A 41 -9.93 -10.10 3.04
CA TRP A 41 -9.38 -10.09 4.38
C TRP A 41 -9.06 -8.66 4.78
N GLN A 42 -9.67 -8.17 5.86
CA GLN A 42 -9.36 -6.84 6.37
C GLN A 42 -8.27 -6.92 7.45
N PHE A 43 -7.26 -6.07 7.34
CA PHE A 43 -6.22 -5.93 8.35
C PHE A 43 -6.14 -4.50 8.85
N LYS A 44 -5.82 -4.37 10.13
CA LYS A 44 -5.27 -3.15 10.69
C LYS A 44 -3.75 -3.27 10.70
N GLU A 45 -3.05 -2.41 9.98
CA GLU A 45 -1.59 -2.33 9.92
C GLU A 45 -1.08 -1.09 10.65
N ARG A 46 0.03 -1.19 11.40
CA ARG A 46 0.64 -0.06 12.11
C ARG A 46 1.92 0.40 11.41
N LEU A 47 1.94 1.63 10.91
CA LEU A 47 3.09 2.25 10.25
C LEU A 47 3.55 3.47 11.06
N GLY A 48 4.60 3.29 11.86
CA GLY A 48 4.97 4.29 12.86
C GLY A 48 3.88 4.39 13.93
N ASP A 49 3.36 5.60 14.15
CA ASP A 49 2.30 5.86 15.13
C ASP A 49 0.88 5.77 14.53
N GLU A 50 0.77 5.58 13.21
CA GLU A 50 -0.50 5.58 12.49
C GLU A 50 -1.01 4.16 12.23
N GLU A 51 -2.34 3.99 12.30
CA GLU A 51 -3.02 2.75 11.95
C GLU A 51 -3.78 2.90 10.63
N HIS A 52 -3.64 1.91 9.75
CA HIS A 52 -4.28 1.87 8.44
C HIS A 52 -5.13 0.61 8.29
N LEU A 53 -6.34 0.76 7.75
CA LEU A 53 -7.14 -0.38 7.33
C LEU A 53 -6.72 -0.77 5.92
N THR A 54 -6.44 -2.05 5.71
CA THR A 54 -6.06 -2.59 4.41
C THR A 54 -6.93 -3.79 4.07
N LEU A 55 -7.16 -3.99 2.78
CA LEU A 55 -7.91 -5.10 2.22
C LEU A 55 -6.96 -5.96 1.40
N VAL A 56 -7.01 -7.27 1.61
CA VAL A 56 -6.23 -8.27 0.90
C VAL A 56 -7.17 -9.35 0.38
N GLU A 57 -7.05 -9.68 -0.89
CA GLU A 57 -7.75 -10.80 -1.50
C GLU A 57 -6.85 -12.04 -1.38
N PRO A 58 -7.26 -13.08 -0.63
CA PRO A 58 -6.39 -14.21 -0.29
C PRO A 58 -5.97 -15.06 -1.49
N GLU A 59 -6.83 -15.12 -2.51
CA GLU A 59 -6.59 -15.92 -3.71
C GLU A 59 -5.67 -15.22 -4.74
N GLU A 60 -5.41 -13.92 -4.55
CA GLU A 60 -4.54 -13.15 -5.42
C GLU A 60 -3.06 -13.31 -5.03
N PRO A 61 -2.10 -13.25 -5.96
CA PRO A 61 -0.68 -13.26 -5.62
C PRO A 61 -0.28 -11.96 -4.90
N SER A 62 0.87 -11.96 -4.22
CA SER A 62 1.39 -10.73 -3.57
C SER A 62 1.75 -9.63 -4.57
N VAL A 63 2.13 -10.03 -5.79
CA VAL A 63 2.36 -9.15 -6.93
C VAL A 63 2.05 -9.92 -8.21
N ARG A 64 1.32 -9.31 -9.14
CA ARG A 64 1.12 -9.87 -10.48
C ARG A 64 2.30 -9.46 -11.37
N LEU A 65 3.28 -10.36 -11.54
CA LEU A 65 4.52 -10.05 -12.27
C LEU A 65 4.30 -9.54 -13.71
N SER A 66 3.26 -10.04 -14.40
CA SER A 66 2.88 -9.58 -15.74
C SER A 66 2.42 -8.12 -15.79
N GLY A 67 1.99 -7.55 -14.65
CA GLY A 67 1.58 -6.15 -14.53
C GLY A 67 2.71 -5.19 -14.15
N VAL A 68 3.89 -5.70 -13.81
CA VAL A 68 5.03 -4.86 -13.40
C VAL A 68 5.62 -4.18 -14.64
N ARG A 69 5.57 -2.84 -14.67
CA ARG A 69 6.06 -2.03 -15.79
C ARG A 69 7.58 -1.85 -15.71
N GLN A 70 8.16 -1.40 -16.82
CA GLN A 70 9.47 -0.77 -16.78
C GLN A 70 9.31 0.64 -16.17
N PHE A 71 10.17 0.98 -15.22
CA PHE A 71 10.19 2.27 -14.54
C PHE A 71 11.61 2.66 -14.13
N ASN A 72 11.84 3.95 -13.87
CA ASN A 72 13.15 4.44 -13.43
C ASN A 72 13.50 3.88 -12.03
N GLY A 73 14.69 3.31 -11.87
CA GLY A 73 15.10 2.63 -10.64
C GLY A 73 14.55 1.21 -10.49
N ARG A 74 14.03 0.59 -11.56
CA ARG A 74 13.54 -0.81 -11.53
C ARG A 74 14.59 -1.82 -11.05
N ASP A 75 15.87 -1.54 -11.28
CA ASP A 75 17.03 -2.30 -10.80
C ASP A 75 17.16 -2.31 -9.26
N LYS A 76 16.54 -1.34 -8.58
CA LYS A 76 16.48 -1.27 -7.10
C LYS A 76 15.48 -2.26 -6.50
N CYS A 77 14.76 -3.01 -7.34
CA CYS A 77 13.75 -3.96 -6.92
C CYS A 77 14.03 -5.38 -7.46
N VAL A 78 13.93 -6.36 -6.59
CA VAL A 78 13.97 -7.78 -6.92
C VAL A 78 12.58 -8.36 -6.76
N PHE A 79 12.05 -8.96 -7.83
CA PHE A 79 10.71 -9.54 -7.85
C PHE A 79 10.80 -11.05 -7.97
N SER A 80 9.85 -11.73 -7.34
CA SER A 80 9.64 -13.17 -7.42
C SER A 80 8.14 -13.49 -7.47
N ASP A 81 7.79 -14.74 -7.72
CA ASP A 81 6.43 -15.26 -7.63
C ASP A 81 5.76 -15.00 -6.26
N THR A 82 6.55 -15.02 -5.19
CA THR A 82 6.08 -14.82 -3.81
C THR A 82 5.99 -13.35 -3.37
N GLY A 83 6.48 -12.39 -4.18
CA GLY A 83 6.54 -10.99 -3.75
C GLY A 83 7.68 -10.17 -4.34
N PHE A 84 8.11 -9.15 -3.60
CA PHE A 84 9.23 -8.30 -4.01
C PHE A 84 10.00 -7.74 -2.82
N ILE A 85 11.22 -7.29 -3.11
CA ILE A 85 12.05 -6.45 -2.23
C ILE A 85 12.47 -5.23 -3.05
N CYS A 86 12.34 -4.03 -2.49
CA CYS A 86 12.80 -2.79 -3.09
C CYS A 86 13.61 -1.97 -2.08
N THR A 87 14.71 -1.37 -2.53
CA THR A 87 15.38 -0.29 -1.81
C THR A 87 14.95 1.05 -2.39
N ILE A 88 14.41 1.93 -1.57
CA ILE A 88 13.85 3.19 -2.03
C ILE A 88 14.99 4.18 -2.30
N PRO A 89 15.09 4.76 -3.51
CA PRO A 89 16.10 5.77 -3.81
C PRO A 89 15.95 7.01 -2.93
N ASP A 90 17.03 7.79 -2.86
CA ASP A 90 16.97 9.14 -2.29
C ASP A 90 15.94 9.99 -3.05
N ASP A 91 15.29 10.92 -2.35
CA ASP A 91 14.25 11.81 -2.87
C ASP A 91 13.05 11.12 -3.52
N HIS A 92 12.81 9.84 -3.17
CA HIS A 92 11.70 9.06 -3.68
C HIS A 92 10.91 8.37 -2.56
N TYR A 93 9.66 8.06 -2.88
CA TYR A 93 8.72 7.36 -2.01
C TYR A 93 8.15 6.12 -2.67
N PHE A 94 7.82 5.14 -1.84
CA PHE A 94 7.08 3.94 -2.26
C PHE A 94 5.68 3.97 -1.68
N MET A 95 4.68 3.98 -2.56
CA MET A 95 3.27 4.06 -2.22
C MET A 95 2.60 2.70 -2.40
N MET A 96 1.72 2.36 -1.47
CA MET A 96 0.84 1.18 -1.57
C MET A 96 -0.58 1.60 -1.19
N GLY A 97 -1.55 1.19 -1.99
CA GLY A 97 -2.95 1.42 -1.68
C GLY A 97 -3.48 0.47 -0.61
N ASP A 98 -4.49 0.93 0.11
CA ASP A 98 -5.16 0.17 1.16
C ASP A 98 -5.91 -1.04 0.61
N ASN A 99 -6.54 -0.91 -0.56
CA ASN A 99 -7.06 -2.05 -1.30
C ASN A 99 -5.92 -2.70 -2.10
N ARG A 100 -5.22 -3.64 -1.47
CA ARG A 100 -3.94 -4.17 -1.95
C ARG A 100 -4.05 -4.85 -3.30
N ASP A 101 -5.12 -5.57 -3.56
CA ASP A 101 -5.23 -6.33 -4.82
C ASP A 101 -5.92 -5.57 -5.95
N SER A 102 -6.58 -4.45 -5.61
CA SER A 102 -7.22 -3.54 -6.56
C SER A 102 -6.55 -2.16 -6.64
N SER A 103 -5.28 -2.05 -6.27
CA SER A 103 -4.52 -0.80 -6.34
C SER A 103 -3.44 -0.86 -7.43
N SER A 104 -3.46 0.15 -8.31
CA SER A 104 -2.35 0.44 -9.21
C SER A 104 -1.39 1.39 -8.49
N ASP A 105 -0.37 0.86 -7.84
CA ASP A 105 0.61 1.62 -7.04
C ASP A 105 2.08 1.27 -7.35
N SER A 106 3.02 1.69 -6.48
CA SER A 106 4.46 1.58 -6.71
C SER A 106 4.96 0.15 -6.94
N ARG A 107 4.18 -0.86 -6.57
CA ARG A 107 4.45 -2.27 -6.92
C ARG A 107 4.53 -2.49 -8.43
N TYR A 108 3.79 -1.71 -9.20
CA TYR A 108 3.64 -1.88 -10.65
C TYR A 108 4.30 -0.77 -11.46
N TRP A 109 4.23 0.48 -11.00
CA TRP A 109 4.74 1.64 -11.75
C TRP A 109 5.94 2.35 -11.11
N GLY A 110 6.45 1.86 -9.97
CA GLY A 110 7.72 2.31 -9.40
C GLY A 110 7.60 3.45 -8.39
N PHE A 111 8.71 4.13 -8.15
CA PHE A 111 8.83 5.13 -7.09
C PHE A 111 8.23 6.48 -7.48
N VAL A 112 7.78 7.25 -6.48
CA VAL A 112 7.27 8.61 -6.64
C VAL A 112 8.36 9.60 -6.23
N PRO A 113 8.83 10.48 -7.13
CA PRO A 113 9.71 11.59 -6.75
C PRO A 113 9.07 12.52 -5.71
N ASP A 114 9.85 13.06 -4.78
CA ASP A 114 9.38 14.00 -3.75
C ASP A 114 8.65 15.23 -4.35
N ASP A 115 9.17 15.77 -5.44
CA ASP A 115 8.62 16.94 -6.13
C ASP A 115 7.26 16.68 -6.82
N HIS A 116 6.82 15.42 -6.89
CA HIS A 116 5.49 15.03 -7.36
C HIS A 116 4.47 14.90 -6.22
N ILE A 117 4.88 15.07 -4.96
CA ILE A 117 3.99 15.01 -3.79
C ILE A 117 3.51 16.42 -3.45
N ILE A 118 2.23 16.66 -3.73
CA ILE A 118 1.59 17.97 -3.46
C ILE A 118 1.24 18.15 -1.98
N GLY A 119 0.93 17.06 -1.27
CA GLY A 119 0.59 17.09 0.16
C GLY A 119 -0.13 15.84 0.66
N ARG A 120 -0.41 15.82 1.97
CA ARG A 120 -1.14 14.73 2.64
C ARG A 120 -2.65 14.94 2.52
N ALA A 121 -3.40 13.90 2.15
CA ALA A 121 -4.85 13.93 2.29
C ALA A 121 -5.23 13.91 3.77
N PHE A 122 -5.94 14.94 4.25
CA PHE A 122 -6.30 15.11 5.67
C PHE A 122 -7.80 15.27 5.91
N MET A 123 -8.61 15.30 4.84
CA MET A 123 -10.06 15.45 4.95
C MET A 123 -10.76 14.78 3.78
N VAL A 124 -11.75 13.95 4.09
CA VAL A 124 -12.75 13.50 3.13
C VAL A 124 -13.92 14.46 3.22
N VAL A 125 -14.01 15.40 2.28
CA VAL A 125 -15.05 16.44 2.30
C VAL A 125 -16.40 15.92 1.81
N TRP A 126 -16.41 14.88 0.98
CA TRP A 126 -17.60 14.29 0.37
C TRP A 126 -17.48 12.77 0.43
N ASN A 127 -18.39 12.15 1.20
CA ASN A 127 -18.66 10.71 1.18
C ASN A 127 -20.18 10.57 1.37
N SER A 128 -20.88 9.88 0.47
CA SER A 128 -22.34 9.74 0.52
C SER A 128 -22.83 8.77 1.62
N GLY A 129 -21.96 8.40 2.58
CA GLY A 129 -22.24 7.41 3.62
C GLY A 129 -21.99 7.85 5.06
N GLU A 130 -20.95 8.60 5.39
CA GLU A 130 -20.69 9.02 6.79
C GLU A 130 -19.60 10.12 6.86
N PHE A 131 -19.92 11.26 7.49
CA PHE A 131 -18.95 12.30 7.83
C PHE A 131 -18.25 11.90 9.14
N SER A 132 -16.97 11.52 9.11
CA SER A 132 -16.12 11.59 10.30
C SER A 132 -15.13 12.76 10.16
N ARG A 133 -15.18 13.68 11.13
CA ARG A 133 -14.41 14.92 11.18
C ARG A 133 -13.32 14.77 12.24
N SER A 134 -12.09 15.14 11.87
CA SER A 134 -11.12 15.70 12.82
C SER A 134 -9.99 16.37 12.04
N ALA A 135 -10.18 17.66 11.73
CA ALA A 135 -9.07 18.52 11.31
C ALA A 135 -8.51 19.20 12.55
N THR A 136 -7.25 18.91 12.89
CA THR A 136 -6.48 19.72 13.85
C THR A 136 -5.14 20.07 13.21
N TRP A 137 -4.92 21.36 13.01
CA TRP A 137 -3.63 21.93 12.62
C TRP A 137 -2.81 22.23 13.88
N LEU A 138 -1.54 21.83 13.88
CA LEU A 138 -0.46 22.60 14.49
C LEU A 138 0.74 22.53 13.53
N LYS A 139 1.36 23.69 13.30
CA LYS A 139 2.57 23.87 12.46
C LYS A 139 3.71 22.96 12.88
#